data_AF-A0A9E0EB11-F1
#
_entry.id   AF-A0A9E0EB11-F1
#
_cell.length_a   1.000
_cell.length_b   1.000
_cell.length_c   1.000
_cell.angle_alpha   90.00
_cell.angle_beta   90.00
_cell.angle_gamma   90.00
#
_symmetry.space_group_name_H-M   'P 1'
#
loop_
_entity.id
_entity.type
_entity.pdbx_description
1 polymer ?
#
loop_
_entity_poly.entity_id
_entity_poly.type
_entity_poly.pdbx_seq_one_letter_code
_entity_poly.pdbx_strand_id
1 'polypeptide(L)' 'MKQIAIISWKGGTGKTVTSTALATLVEDKVMVDGDVDSANLYLLLNPEIQQEGFYSGEEKAFVDKCRYSGCRICLSA' A
#
# COMPACT_ATOMS: atom_id res chain seq x y z
N MET A 1 -3.66 -14.52 -20.02
CA MET A 1 -3.66 -13.34 -19.13
C MET A 1 -2.25 -13.14 -18.61
N LYS A 2 -1.68 -11.93 -18.67
CA LYS A 2 -0.33 -11.63 -18.18
C LYS A 2 -0.44 -10.77 -16.92
N GLN A 3 0.39 -11.05 -15.92
CA GLN A 3 0.46 -10.29 -14.67
C GLN A 3 1.87 -9.77 -14.50
N ILE A 4 1.99 -8.49 -14.16
CA ILE A 4 3.27 -7.81 -13.97
C ILE A 4 3.24 -7.15 -12.60
N ALA A 5 4.19 -7.53 -11.74
CA ALA A 5 4.39 -6.91 -10.44
C ALA A 5 5.63 -5.99 -10.51
N ILE A 6 5.45 -4.73 -10.11
CA ILE A 6 6.54 -3.76 -10.03
C ILE A 6 6.88 -3.57 -8.54
N ILE A 7 8.03 -4.10 -8.14
CA ILE A 7 8.51 -4.08 -6.76
C ILE A 7 9.77 -3.23 -6.63
N SER A 8 9.97 -2.60 -5.46
CA SER A 8 11.21 -1.90 -5.13
C SER A 8 11.37 -1.78 -3.63
N TRP A 9 12.63 -1.72 -3.22
CA TRP A 9 13.10 -1.85 -1.85
C TRP A 9 13.04 -0.56 -1.01
N LYS A 10 12.75 0.60 -1.62
CA LYS A 10 12.70 1.90 -0.93
C LYS A 10 11.53 2.76 -1.42
N GLY A 11 11.04 3.66 -0.56
CA GLY A 11 10.13 4.74 -0.95
C GLY A 11 10.82 5.72 -1.90
N GLY A 12 10.07 6.33 -2.82
CA GLY A 12 10.60 7.36 -3.72
C GLY A 12 11.40 6.88 -4.93
N THR A 13 11.54 5.56 -5.17
CA THR A 13 12.29 5.04 -6.33
C THR A 13 11.50 5.07 -7.65
N GLY A 14 10.36 5.76 -7.70
CA GLY A 14 9.56 5.90 -8.91
C GLY A 14 8.65 4.72 -9.28
N LYS A 15 8.39 3.75 -8.37
CA LYS A 15 7.50 2.59 -8.64
C LYS A 15 6.17 3.00 -9.28
N THR A 16 5.48 3.96 -8.67
CA THR A 16 4.17 4.46 -9.12
C THR A 16 4.26 5.12 -10.50
N VAL A 17 5.31 5.91 -10.74
CA VAL A 17 5.51 6.56 -12.05
C VAL A 17 5.73 5.51 -13.13
N THR A 18 6.58 4.51 -12.88
CA THR A 18 6.84 3.42 -13.82
C THR A 18 5.60 2.57 -14.07
N SER A 19 4.84 2.22 -13.02
CA SER A 19 3.62 1.44 -13.18
C SER A 19 2.55 2.19 -13.97
N THR A 20 2.36 3.48 -13.71
CA THR A 20 1.42 4.30 -14.49
C THR A 20 1.89 4.50 -15.93
N ALA A 21 3.18 4.73 -16.17
CA ALA A 21 3.71 4.86 -17.53
C ALA A 21 3.56 3.56 -18.33
N LEU A 22 3.74 2.39 -17.71
CA LEU A 22 3.46 1.11 -18.36
C LEU A 22 1.96 0.96 -18.63
N ALA A 23 1.12 1.40 -17.70
CA ALA A 23 -0.33 1.34 -17.84
C ALA A 23 -0.80 2.10 -19.10
N THR A 24 -0.22 3.26 -19.44
CA THR A 24 -0.66 4.01 -20.64
C THR A 24 -0.42 3.29 -21.95
N LEU A 25 0.53 2.33 -21.98
CA LEU A 25 0.87 1.56 -23.18
C LEU A 25 0.03 0.27 -23.33
N VAL A 26 -0.67 -0.15 -22.28
CA VAL A 26 -1.42 -1.40 -22.26
C VAL A 26 -2.91 -1.11 -22.27
N GLU A 27 -3.60 -1.55 -23.33
CA GLU A 27 -5.06 -1.54 -23.42
C GLU A 27 -5.67 -2.68 -22.58
N ASP A 28 -6.95 -2.56 -22.19
CA ASP A 28 -7.69 -3.58 -21.45
C ASP A 28 -6.96 -4.15 -20.21
N LYS A 29 -6.55 -3.25 -19.32
CA LYS A 29 -5.74 -3.55 -18.13
C LYS A 29 -6.53 -3.37 -16.83
N VAL A 30 -6.08 -4.07 -15.80
CA VAL A 30 -6.46 -3.83 -14.40
C VAL A 30 -5.23 -3.35 -13.65
N MET A 31 -5.37 -2.25 -12.92
CA MET A 31 -4.33 -1.66 -12.10
C MET A 31 -4.66 -1.89 -10.62
N VAL A 32 -3.65 -2.26 -9.85
CA VAL A 32 -3.76 -2.42 -8.39
C VAL A 32 -2.58 -1.68 -7.77
N ASP A 33 -2.87 -0.80 -6.80
CA ASP A 33 -1.84 -0.22 -5.95
C ASP A 33 -1.67 -1.13 -4.72
N GLY A 34 -0.50 -1.74 -4.60
CA GLY A 34 -0.19 -2.67 -3.51
C GLY A 34 0.49 -2.00 -2.31
N ASP A 35 0.63 -0.68 -2.31
CA ASP A 35 1.22 0.06 -1.20
C ASP A 35 0.19 0.23 -0.08
N VAL A 36 0.40 -0.47 1.04
CA VAL A 36 -0.49 -0.46 2.22
C VAL A 36 -0.48 0.90 2.92
N ASP A 37 0.68 1.55 2.96
CA ASP A 37 0.88 2.79 3.71
C ASP A 37 0.52 4.02 2.88
N SER A 38 0.72 3.98 1.56
CA SER A 38 0.60 5.15 0.69
C SER A 38 0.30 4.77 -0.77
N ALA A 39 -0.91 4.23 -1.01
CA ALA A 39 -1.44 4.06 -2.37
C ALA A 39 -1.54 5.43 -3.08
N ASN A 40 -0.88 5.59 -4.23
CA ASN A 40 -0.69 6.86 -4.94
C ASN A 40 -1.17 6.84 -6.39
N LEU A 41 -1.61 5.70 -6.93
CA LEU A 41 -2.10 5.61 -8.31
C LEU A 41 -3.25 6.59 -8.63
N TYR A 42 -4.09 6.90 -7.64
CA TYR A 42 -5.22 7.84 -7.80
C TYR A 42 -4.77 9.24 -8.22
N LEU A 43 -3.56 9.67 -7.84
CA LEU A 43 -2.99 10.97 -8.20
C LEU A 43 -2.73 11.10 -9.71
N LEU A 44 -2.43 9.99 -10.37
CA LEU A 44 -2.04 9.98 -11.78
C LEU A 44 -3.18 9.54 -12.71
N LEU A 45 -4.10 8.71 -12.22
CA LEU A 45 -5.15 8.11 -13.03
C LEU A 45 -6.49 8.86 -12.97
N ASN A 46 -6.64 9.84 -12.06
CA ASN A 46 -7.88 10.59 -11.83
C ASN A 46 -9.16 9.72 -11.89
N PRO A 47 -9.24 8.64 -11.08
CA PRO A 47 -10.31 7.66 -11.18
C PRO A 47 -11.64 8.21 -10.63
N GLU A 48 -12.75 7.70 -11.18
CA GLU A 48 -14.05 7.81 -10.52
C GLU A 48 -14.24 6.65 -9.53
N ILE A 49 -14.63 6.98 -8.31
CA ILE A 49 -14.85 6.00 -7.25
C ILE A 49 -16.19 5.31 -7.47
N GLN A 50 -16.15 4.03 -7.82
CA GLN A 50 -17.34 3.21 -8.07
C GLN A 50 -17.90 2.56 -6.79
N GLN A 51 -17.00 2.19 -5.86
CA GLN A 51 -17.35 1.54 -4.61
C GLN A 51 -16.28 1.83 -3.56
N GLU A 52 -16.73 2.08 -2.33
CA GLU A 52 -15.87 2.14 -1.14
C GLU A 52 -16.42 1.21 -0.07
N GLY A 53 -15.53 0.72 0.78
CA GLY A 53 -15.90 -0.14 1.89
C GLY A 53 -14.93 0.04 3.04
N PHE A 54 -15.39 -0.25 4.25
CA PHE A 54 -14.50 -0.34 5.39
C PHE A 54 -13.62 -1.58 5.26
N TYR A 55 -12.31 -1.39 5.32
CA TYR A 55 -11.32 -2.46 5.38
C TYR A 55 -10.50 -2.33 6.66
N SER A 56 -10.38 -3.42 7.42
CA SER A 56 -9.50 -3.52 8.58
C SER A 56 -8.69 -4.80 8.44
N GLY A 57 -7.47 -4.68 7.93
CA GLY A 57 -6.55 -5.79 7.72
C GLY A 57 -5.60 -6.08 8.89
N GLU A 58 -5.63 -5.26 9.95
CA GLU A 58 -4.62 -5.32 11.02
C GLU A 58 -5.25 -5.53 12.40
N GLU A 59 -4.76 -6.52 13.14
CA GLU A 59 -4.81 -6.44 14.60
C GLU A 59 -3.73 -5.45 15.04
N LYS A 60 -4.15 -4.28 15.52
CA LYS A 60 -3.21 -3.38 16.18
C LYS A 60 -2.64 -4.06 17.41
N ALA A 61 -1.32 -4.10 17.52
CA ALA A 61 -0.65 -4.52 18.74
C ALA A 61 -1.14 -3.66 19.90
N PHE A 62 -1.64 -4.29 20.95
CA PHE A 62 -2.10 -3.62 22.17
C PHE A 62 -1.26 -4.07 23.37
N VAL A 63 -1.14 -3.20 24.36
CA VAL A 63 -0.45 -3.52 25.60
C VAL A 63 -1.43 -4.20 26.55
N ASP A 64 -1.21 -5.49 26.82
CA ASP A 64 -1.88 -6.18 27.92
C ASP A 64 -1.36 -5.65 29.27
N LYS A 65 -2.17 -4.82 29.93
CA LYS A 65 -1.80 -4.18 31.21
C LYS A 65 -1.52 -5.18 32.33
N CYS A 66 -2.05 -6.41 32.27
CA CYS A 66 -1.79 -7.44 33.27
C CYS A 66 -0.43 -8.11 33.05
N ARG A 67 0.07 -8.15 31.80
CA ARG A 67 1.39 -8.70 31.44
C ARG A 67 2.47 -7.64 31.31
N TYR A 68 2.10 -6.37 31.29
CA TYR A 68 3.01 -5.25 31.10
C TYR A 68 3.84 -4.99 32.35
N SER A 69 5.17 -5.17 32.22
CA SER A 69 6.14 -4.93 33.29
C SER A 69 6.67 -3.49 33.36
N GLY A 70 6.24 -2.59 32.48
CA GLY A 70 6.78 -1.22 32.44
C GLY A 70 8.11 -1.05 31.71
N CYS A 71 8.64 -2.10 31.07
CA CYS A 71 10.02 -2.12 30.55
C CYS A 71 10.29 -1.16 29.37
N ARG A 72 9.26 -0.83 28.58
CA ARG A 72 9.33 0.11 27.43
C ARG A 72 10.39 -0.23 26.35
N ILE A 73 10.91 -1.46 26.33
CA ILE A 73 11.98 -1.90 25.40
C ILE A 73 11.56 -1.74 23.93
N CYS A 74 10.29 -2.01 23.62
CA CYS A 74 9.74 -1.87 22.26
C CYS A 74 9.71 -0.44 21.71
N LEU A 75 9.94 0.59 22.53
CA LEU A 75 9.98 2.00 22.10
C LEU A 75 11.38 2.47 21.67
N SER A 76 12.40 1.63 21.80
CA SER A 76 13.80 1.99 21.49
C SER A 76 14.26 1.59 20.10
N ALA A 77 13.34 1.10 19.25
CA ALA A 77 13.58 0.70 17.87
C ALA A 77 13.16 1.79 16.88
#